data_AF-A0A1W1YQQ4-F1
#
_entry.id   AF-A0A1W1YQQ4-F1
#
_cell.length_a   1.000
_cell.length_b   1.000
_cell.length_c   1.000
_cell.angle_alpha   90.00
_cell.angle_beta   90.00
_cell.angle_gamma   90.00
#
_symmetry.space_group_name_H-M   'P 1'
#
loop_
_entity.id
_entity.type
_entity.pdbx_description
1 polymer ?
#
loop_
_entity_poly.entity_id
_entity_poly.type
_entity_poly.pdbx_seq_one_letter_code
_entity_poly.pdbx_strand_id
1 'polypeptide(L)'
;MTDDVVLRQNLPTKVEGARLIAYNIAPESAVLSNDGARSMIHPDDVVSVAGLAYAVHELAPHDDARPEHRPNGWVRLRQVRP
;
A
#
# COMPACT_ATOMS: atom_id res chain seq x y z
N MET A 1 -2.55 -9.30 -17.11
CA MET A 1 -2.21 -9.45 -15.68
C MET A 1 -1.97 -8.05 -15.16
N THR A 2 -2.87 -7.54 -14.33
CA THR A 2 -2.67 -6.29 -13.57
C THR A 2 -1.73 -6.62 -12.42
N ASP A 3 -0.60 -5.92 -12.33
CA ASP A 3 0.39 -6.13 -11.28
C ASP A 3 -0.09 -5.43 -10.00
N ASP A 4 -0.82 -6.20 -9.19
CA ASP A 4 -1.24 -5.77 -7.87
C ASP A 4 -0.06 -5.93 -6.90
N VAL A 5 0.26 -4.85 -6.19
CA VAL A 5 1.29 -4.80 -5.15
C VAL A 5 0.59 -4.83 -3.80
N VAL A 6 1.05 -5.70 -2.90
CA VAL A 6 0.57 -5.73 -1.51
C VAL A 6 1.68 -5.27 -0.58
N LEU A 7 1.46 -4.12 0.07
CA LEU A 7 2.33 -3.58 1.10
C LEU A 7 1.84 -4.03 2.46
N ARG A 8 2.70 -4.72 3.21
CA ARG A 8 2.40 -5.14 4.58
C ARG A 8 2.71 -4.01 5.54
N GLN A 9 1.92 -3.81 6.58
CA GLN A 9 2.15 -2.70 7.52
C GLN A 9 3.55 -2.82 8.13
N ASN A 10 4.23 -1.68 8.22
CA ASN A 10 5.57 -1.52 8.80
C ASN A 10 6.66 -2.38 8.14
N LEU A 11 6.40 -3.00 6.98
CA LEU A 11 7.37 -3.83 6.28
C LEU A 11 7.80 -3.16 4.96
N PRO A 12 9.12 -2.93 4.77
CA PRO A 12 9.65 -2.44 3.50
C PRO A 12 9.40 -3.41 2.35
N THR A 13 8.85 -2.88 1.27
CA THR A 13 8.64 -3.60 0.01
C THR A 13 9.30 -2.81 -1.11
N LYS A 14 10.03 -3.49 -2.00
CA LYS A 14 10.66 -2.85 -3.15
C LYS A 14 9.75 -3.02 -4.38
N VAL A 15 9.37 -1.92 -5.01
CA VAL A 15 8.49 -1.88 -6.17
C VAL A 15 9.17 -1.02 -7.24
N GLU A 16 9.52 -1.63 -8.36
CA GLU A 16 10.15 -0.92 -9.50
C GLU A 16 11.37 -0.07 -9.09
N GLY A 17 12.14 -0.56 -8.11
CA GLY A 17 13.31 0.15 -7.58
C GLY A 17 13.04 1.05 -6.37
N ALA A 18 11.81 1.56 -6.21
CA ALA A 18 11.40 2.39 -5.08
C ALA A 18 11.12 1.55 -3.83
N ARG A 19 11.45 2.10 -2.65
CA ARG A 19 11.18 1.49 -1.35
C ARG A 19 9.88 2.04 -0.78
N LEU A 20 8.88 1.17 -0.66
CA LEU A 20 7.58 1.49 -0.09
C LEU A 20 7.41 0.91 1.31
N ILE A 21 6.78 1.67 2.21
CA ILE A 21 6.30 1.19 3.51
C ILE A 21 4.93 1.79 3.79
N ALA A 22 3.96 0.96 4.18
CA ALA A 22 2.67 1.42 4.69
C ALA A 22 2.67 1.42 6.22
N TYR A 23 2.08 2.44 6.84
CA TYR A 23 1.95 2.59 8.30
C TYR A 23 0.52 2.97 8.65
N ASN A 24 0.16 2.76 9.93
CA ASN A 24 -1.08 3.24 10.55
C ASN A 24 -2.31 2.98 9.67
N ILE A 25 -2.49 1.73 9.24
CA ILE A 25 -3.53 1.39 8.26
C ILE A 25 -4.89 1.35 8.97
N ALA A 26 -5.79 2.23 8.56
CA ALA A 26 -7.20 2.28 8.90
C ALA A 26 -8.04 1.96 7.64
N PRO A 27 -9.36 1.69 7.75
CA PRO A 27 -10.18 1.40 6.58
C PRO A 27 -10.22 2.56 5.56
N GLU A 28 -10.12 3.78 6.05
CA GLU A 28 -10.29 5.01 5.25
C GLU A 28 -8.96 5.70 4.92
N SER A 29 -7.87 5.36 5.63
CA SER A 29 -6.59 6.02 5.40
C SER A 29 -5.39 5.20 5.86
N ALA A 30 -4.23 5.46 5.25
CA ALA A 30 -2.94 4.95 5.69
C ALA A 30 -1.85 5.98 5.41
N VAL A 31 -0.71 5.84 6.08
CA VAL A 31 0.49 6.61 5.72
C VAL A 31 1.34 5.75 4.79
N LEU A 32 1.66 6.27 3.62
CA LEU A 32 2.61 5.66 2.70
C LEU A 32 3.93 6.41 2.76
N SER A 33 5.03 5.70 3.01
CA SER A 33 6.37 6.20 2.72
C SER A 33 6.84 5.66 1.37
N ASN A 34 7.21 6.57 0.47
CA ASN A 34 7.80 6.29 -0.83
C ASN A 34 9.20 6.91 -0.87
N ASP A 35 10.23 6.07 -0.83
CA ASP A 35 11.64 6.49 -0.73
C ASP A 35 11.93 7.50 0.39
N GLY A 36 11.20 7.37 1.50
CA GLY A 36 11.34 8.23 2.69
C GLY A 36 10.40 9.43 2.71
N ALA A 37 9.89 9.88 1.57
CA ALA A 37 8.81 10.88 1.53
C ALA A 37 7.52 10.25 2.05
N ARG A 38 6.81 10.92 2.96
CA ARG A 38 5.58 10.41 3.57
C ARG A 38 4.38 11.20 3.11
N SER A 39 3.32 10.49 2.73
CA SER A 39 2.01 11.06 2.42
C SER A 39 0.91 10.22 3.06
N MET A 40 -0.22 10.86 3.31
CA MET A 40 -1.45 10.14 3.64
C MET A 40 -2.11 9.70 2.33
N ILE A 41 -2.65 8.49 2.33
CA ILE A 41 -3.35 7.90 1.20
C ILE A 41 -4.71 7.37 1.67
N HIS A 42 -5.70 7.41 0.78
CA HIS A 42 -7.07 6.96 0.97
C HIS A 42 -7.44 5.94 -0.10
N PRO A 43 -8.55 5.20 0.04
CA PRO A 43 -9.09 4.40 -1.05
C PRO A 43 -9.30 5.27 -2.30
N ASP A 44 -9.03 4.69 -3.47
CA ASP A 44 -9.14 5.32 -4.80
C ASP A 44 -8.13 6.45 -5.10
N ASP A 45 -7.27 6.84 -4.15
CA ASP A 45 -6.15 7.73 -4.43
C ASP A 45 -5.21 7.11 -5.49
N VAL A 46 -4.61 7.97 -6.31
CA VAL A 46 -3.55 7.57 -7.25
C VAL A 46 -2.21 8.09 -6.75
N VAL A 47 -1.27 7.18 -6.51
CA VAL A 47 0.10 7.48 -6.08
C VAL A 47 1.09 7.23 -7.22
N SER A 48 2.11 8.06 -7.32
CA SER A 48 3.24 7.85 -8.24
C SER A 48 4.37 7.12 -7.52
N VAL A 49 4.78 5.97 -8.05
CA VAL A 49 5.89 5.15 -7.54
C VAL A 49 6.85 4.92 -8.68
N ALA A 50 8.10 5.39 -8.54
CA ALA A 50 9.13 5.30 -9.59
C ALA A 50 8.66 5.80 -10.97
N GLY A 51 7.76 6.80 -11.02
CA GLY A 51 7.20 7.35 -12.25
C GLY A 51 6.00 6.59 -12.83
N LEU A 52 5.53 5.52 -12.16
CA LEU A 52 4.35 4.75 -12.55
C LEU A 52 3.17 5.08 -11.62
N ALA A 53 1.98 5.16 -12.18
CA ALA A 53 0.76 5.42 -11.43
C ALA A 53 0.18 4.14 -10.83
N TYR A 54 -0.17 4.19 -9.55
CA TYR A 54 -0.83 3.12 -8.83
C TYR A 54 -2.06 3.64 -8.11
N ALA A 55 -3.21 3.00 -8.30
CA ALA A 55 -4.42 3.26 -7.53
C ALA A 55 -4.37 2.50 -6.20
N VAL A 56 -4.78 3.16 -5.11
CA VAL A 56 -4.97 2.55 -3.81
C VAL A 56 -6.28 1.78 -3.82
N HIS A 57 -6.19 0.46 -4.00
CA HIS A 57 -7.36 -0.39 -4.21
C HIS A 57 -8.01 -0.84 -2.90
N GLU A 58 -7.22 -1.06 -1.86
CA GLU A 58 -7.72 -1.58 -0.58
C GLU A 58 -6.81 -1.14 0.57
N LEU A 59 -7.40 -0.70 1.66
CA LEU A 59 -6.76 -0.48 2.95
C LEU A 59 -7.36 -1.44 3.97
N ALA A 60 -6.57 -2.37 4.45
CA ALA A 60 -6.99 -3.38 5.40
C ALA A 60 -6.25 -3.17 6.73
N PRO A 61 -6.93 -2.72 7.79
CA PRO A 61 -6.32 -2.60 9.11
C PRO A 61 -5.82 -3.93 9.67
N HIS A 62 -4.98 -3.82 10.68
CA HIS A 62 -4.69 -4.94 11.58
C HIS A 62 -5.98 -5.42 12.25
N ASP A 63 -6.17 -6.74 12.31
CA ASP A 63 -7.35 -7.37 12.89
C ASP A 63 -6.97 -8.72 13.50
N ASP A 64 -6.92 -8.76 14.83
CA ASP A 64 -6.54 -9.95 15.61
C ASP A 64 -7.54 -11.11 15.47
N ALA A 65 -8.76 -10.85 14.98
CA ALA A 65 -9.78 -11.87 14.81
C ALA A 65 -9.69 -12.60 13.46
N ARG A 66 -8.83 -12.17 12.52
CA ARG A 66 -8.70 -12.82 11.21
C ARG A 66 -8.00 -14.18 11.35
N PRO A 67 -8.62 -15.28 10.89
CA PRO A 67 -8.09 -16.64 11.07
C PRO A 67 -6.89 -16.96 10.16
N GLU A 68 -6.60 -16.12 9.17
CA GLU A 68 -5.49 -16.31 8.25
C GLU A 68 -4.21 -15.67 8.80
N HIS A 69 -3.05 -16.32 8.62
CA HIS A 69 -1.70 -15.77 8.86
C HIS A 69 -1.34 -14.60 7.92
N ARG A 70 -2.30 -13.74 7.59
CA ARG A 70 -2.07 -12.54 6.81
C ARG A 70 -1.36 -11.50 7.69
N PRO A 71 -0.51 -10.67 7.07
CA PRO A 71 0.26 -9.66 7.78
C PRO A 71 -0.62 -8.71 8.59
N ASN A 72 -0.08 -8.25 9.71
CA ASN A 72 -0.61 -7.15 10.51
C ASN A 72 -0.87 -5.94 9.59
N GLY A 73 -2.11 -5.72 9.15
CA GLY A 73 -2.49 -4.69 8.18
C GLY A 73 -1.84 -4.77 6.79
N TRP A 74 -2.55 -4.37 5.74
CA TRP A 74 -2.00 -4.23 4.40
C TRP A 74 -2.66 -3.15 3.56
N VAL A 75 -1.91 -2.67 2.57
CA VAL A 75 -2.39 -1.80 1.49
C VAL A 75 -2.23 -2.54 0.19
N ARG A 76 -3.28 -2.59 -0.63
CA ARG A 76 -3.23 -3.10 -2.00
C ARG A 76 -3.18 -1.94 -2.97
N LEU A 77 -2.12 -1.90 -3.76
CA LEU A 77 -1.96 -0.96 -4.87
C LEU A 77 -2.16 -1.71 -6.18
N ARG A 78 -2.82 -1.07 -7.15
CA ARG A 78 -2.99 -1.60 -8.50
C ARG A 78 -2.40 -0.63 -9.50
N GLN A 79 -1.49 -1.10 -10.34
CA GLN A 79 -0.93 -0.26 -11.39
C GLN A 79 -2.03 0.22 -12.35
N VAL A 80 -2.10 1.53 -12.57
CA VAL A 80 -2.97 2.13 -13.58
C VAL A 80 -2.19 2.11 -14.89
N ARG A 81 -2.64 1.30 -15.85
CA ARG A 81 -2.09 1.34 -17.21
C ARG A 81 -2.70 2.51 -17.97
N PRO A 82 -1.92 3.20 -18.82
CA PRO A 82 -2.45 4.18 -19.76
C PRO A 82 -3.39 3.52 -20.79
#